data_AF-W6NJH2-F1
#
_entry.id   AF-W6NJH2-F1
#
_cell.length_a   1.000
_cell.length_b   1.000
_cell.length_c   1.000
_cell.angle_alpha   90.00
_cell.angle_beta   90.00
_cell.angle_gamma   90.00
#
_symmetry.space_group_name_H-M   'P 1'
#
loop_
_entity.id
_entity.type
_entity.pdbx_description
1 polymer ?
#
loop_
_entity_poly.entity_id
_entity_poly.type
_entity_poly.pdbx_seq_one_letter_code
_entity_poly.pdbx_strand_id
1 'polypeptide(L)'
;MDLVNWLEKKLSDAGVWSGRMTASILSREMLEELETCFQAIDAQTKLKIISCIPHMNPRKLSMVHAALLALLDLASKDADDWVETIADMYRDVPSTGVIIPVFTNKDSHFAKTIEDLTKCLQRHLENGELKLAPEGYSIVSNSVNKASFGPPPETEKCFVLRKKPKSFNLMNDMIKR
;
A
#
# COMPACT_ATOMS: atom_id res chain seq x y z
N MET A 1 -16.58 9.32 -27.41
CA MET A 1 -16.67 10.71 -26.92
C MET A 1 -17.64 10.83 -25.76
N ASP A 2 -18.84 10.24 -25.85
CA ASP A 2 -19.83 10.34 -24.76
C ASP A 2 -19.38 9.65 -23.45
N LEU A 3 -18.72 8.48 -23.53
CA LEU A 3 -18.23 7.78 -22.34
C LEU A 3 -17.16 8.57 -21.59
N VAL A 4 -16.18 9.16 -22.30
CA VAL A 4 -15.09 9.97 -21.71
C VAL A 4 -15.68 11.12 -20.89
N ASN A 5 -16.50 11.96 -21.52
CA ASN A 5 -17.15 13.09 -20.85
C ASN A 5 -18.02 12.65 -19.67
N TRP A 6 -18.72 11.53 -19.81
CA TRP A 6 -19.54 10.99 -18.75
C TRP A 6 -18.72 10.51 -17.55
N LEU A 7 -17.62 9.80 -17.79
CA LEU A 7 -16.71 9.31 -16.75
C LEU A 7 -16.06 10.47 -16.01
N GLU A 8 -15.52 11.44 -16.74
CA GLU A 8 -14.87 12.62 -16.14
C GLU A 8 -15.86 13.40 -15.27
N LYS A 9 -17.09 13.63 -15.76
CA LYS A 9 -18.14 14.30 -14.99
C LYS A 9 -18.62 13.48 -13.78
N LYS A 10 -18.76 12.17 -13.93
CA LYS A 10 -19.25 11.33 -12.82
C LYS A 10 -18.21 11.12 -11.75
N LEU A 11 -16.95 10.99 -12.14
CA LEU A 11 -15.85 10.75 -11.24
C LEU A 11 -15.27 12.06 -10.69
N SER A 12 -15.48 13.23 -11.32
CA SER A 12 -15.12 14.54 -10.75
C SER A 12 -15.82 14.81 -9.43
N ASP A 13 -17.11 14.48 -9.35
CA ASP A 13 -17.92 14.66 -8.14
C ASP A 13 -17.55 13.68 -7.02
N ALA A 14 -16.90 12.57 -7.39
CA ALA A 14 -16.41 11.58 -6.45
C ALA A 14 -15.06 12.05 -5.86
N GLY A 15 -14.93 11.98 -4.53
CA GLY A 15 -13.67 12.28 -3.84
C GLY A 15 -12.50 11.46 -4.38
N VAL A 16 -11.28 11.93 -4.17
CA VAL A 16 -10.04 11.29 -4.68
C VAL A 16 -9.91 9.82 -4.25
N TRP A 17 -10.45 9.47 -3.08
CA TRP A 17 -10.43 8.12 -2.51
C TRP A 17 -11.81 7.45 -2.55
N SER A 18 -12.44 7.43 -3.72
CA SER A 18 -13.80 6.91 -3.94
C SER A 18 -13.82 5.49 -4.53
N GLY A 19 -12.76 4.69 -4.31
CA GLY A 19 -12.56 3.40 -4.98
C GLY A 19 -13.75 2.43 -4.94
N ARG A 20 -14.48 2.32 -3.82
CA ARG A 20 -15.71 1.48 -3.77
C ARG A 20 -16.85 2.02 -4.63
N MET A 21 -17.04 3.35 -4.63
CA MET A 21 -18.06 4.00 -5.44
C MET A 21 -17.73 3.84 -6.93
N THR A 22 -16.50 4.17 -7.34
CA THR A 22 -16.02 3.97 -8.71
C THR A 22 -16.15 2.51 -9.15
N ALA A 23 -15.76 1.56 -8.30
CA ALA A 23 -15.92 0.14 -8.56
C ALA A 23 -17.39 -0.26 -8.73
N SER A 24 -18.36 0.42 -8.11
CA SER A 24 -19.79 0.14 -8.32
C SER A 24 -20.33 0.72 -9.63
N ILE A 25 -19.81 1.87 -10.06
CA ILE A 25 -20.25 2.61 -11.25
C ILE A 25 -19.78 1.94 -12.54
N LEU A 26 -18.54 1.44 -12.57
CA LEU A 26 -17.95 0.86 -13.78
C LEU A 26 -18.64 -0.46 -14.15
N SER A 27 -19.39 -0.50 -15.24
CA SER A 27 -19.95 -1.74 -15.77
C SER A 27 -18.90 -2.55 -16.54
N ARG A 28 -19.25 -3.77 -16.96
CA ARG A 28 -18.38 -4.58 -17.83
C ARG A 28 -18.16 -3.87 -19.16
N GLU A 29 -19.25 -3.40 -19.76
CA GLU A 29 -19.27 -2.75 -21.07
C GLU A 29 -18.41 -1.48 -21.05
N MET A 30 -18.49 -0.69 -19.97
CA MET A 30 -17.62 0.48 -19.79
C MET A 30 -16.14 0.09 -19.76
N LEU A 31 -15.78 -0.98 -19.04
CA LEU A 31 -14.39 -1.43 -18.96
C LEU A 31 -13.87 -1.97 -20.30
N GLU A 32 -14.72 -2.60 -21.09
CA GLU A 32 -14.39 -3.04 -22.45
C GLU A 32 -14.22 -1.83 -23.39
N GLU A 33 -15.09 -0.83 -23.32
CA GLU A 33 -14.97 0.39 -24.13
C GLU A 33 -13.73 1.23 -23.78
N LEU A 34 -13.26 1.18 -22.53
CA LEU A 34 -12.06 1.89 -22.10
C LEU A 34 -10.82 1.51 -22.91
N GLU A 35 -10.73 0.29 -23.44
CA GLU A 35 -9.60 -0.11 -24.31
C GLU A 35 -9.41 0.86 -25.50
N THR A 36 -10.51 1.43 -26.01
CA THR A 36 -10.48 2.32 -27.17
C THR A 36 -10.33 3.80 -26.84
N CYS A 37 -10.65 4.20 -25.60
CA CYS A 37 -10.79 5.62 -25.23
C CYS A 37 -10.02 6.05 -23.98
N PHE A 38 -9.39 5.12 -23.25
CA PHE A 38 -8.68 5.43 -22.01
C PHE A 38 -7.63 6.51 -22.18
N GLN A 39 -6.87 6.51 -23.28
CA GLN A 39 -5.83 7.52 -23.55
C GLN A 39 -6.38 8.95 -23.68
N ALA A 40 -7.65 9.11 -24.05
CA ALA A 40 -8.29 10.42 -24.18
C ALA A 40 -8.82 10.97 -22.84
N ILE A 41 -8.83 10.17 -21.77
CA ILE A 41 -9.31 10.55 -20.44
C ILE A 41 -8.22 11.36 -19.71
N ASP A 42 -8.62 12.34 -18.90
CA ASP A 42 -7.69 13.05 -18.03
C ASP A 42 -7.01 12.14 -16.98
N ALA A 43 -5.81 12.52 -16.54
CA ALA A 43 -5.00 11.72 -15.61
C ALA A 43 -5.71 11.44 -14.26
N GLN A 44 -6.47 12.40 -13.71
CA GLN A 44 -7.16 12.16 -12.43
C GLN A 44 -8.28 11.13 -12.57
N THR A 45 -9.03 11.19 -13.66
CA THR A 45 -10.08 10.20 -13.92
C THR A 45 -9.48 8.82 -14.19
N LYS A 46 -8.38 8.73 -14.96
CA LYS A 46 -7.60 7.49 -15.14
C LYS A 46 -7.19 6.88 -13.80
N LEU A 47 -6.59 7.68 -12.91
CA LEU A 47 -6.16 7.25 -11.58
C LEU A 47 -7.33 6.70 -10.75
N LYS A 48 -8.50 7.35 -10.77
CA LYS A 48 -9.70 6.88 -10.06
C LYS A 48 -10.18 5.53 -10.61
N ILE A 49 -10.15 5.35 -11.93
CA ILE A 49 -10.54 4.10 -12.60
C ILE A 49 -9.62 2.95 -12.17
N ILE A 50 -8.29 3.11 -12.30
CA ILE A 50 -7.35 2.02 -11.96
C ILE A 50 -7.29 1.77 -10.44
N SER A 51 -7.41 2.83 -9.62
CA SER A 51 -7.37 2.72 -8.17
C SER A 51 -8.58 1.97 -7.59
N CYS A 52 -9.66 1.83 -8.35
CA CYS A 52 -10.85 1.12 -7.89
C CYS A 52 -10.70 -0.41 -7.95
N ILE A 53 -9.73 -0.95 -8.69
CA ILE A 53 -9.59 -2.39 -8.95
C ILE A 53 -9.52 -3.22 -7.66
N PRO A 54 -8.69 -2.89 -6.65
CA PRO A 54 -8.65 -3.64 -5.39
C PRO A 54 -9.95 -3.55 -4.57
N HIS A 55 -10.84 -2.60 -4.89
CA HIS A 55 -12.13 -2.43 -4.23
C HIS A 55 -13.26 -3.24 -4.90
N MET A 56 -13.00 -3.86 -6.04
CA MET A 56 -13.96 -4.75 -6.68
C MET A 56 -14.09 -6.06 -5.87
N ASN A 57 -15.31 -6.57 -5.74
CA ASN A 57 -15.49 -7.89 -5.12
C ASN A 57 -14.95 -9.01 -6.06
N PRO A 58 -14.60 -10.19 -5.52
CA PRO A 58 -14.01 -11.27 -6.32
C PRO A 58 -14.86 -11.73 -7.52
N ARG A 59 -16.20 -11.73 -7.37
CA ARG A 59 -17.11 -12.09 -8.47
C ARG A 59 -17.01 -11.09 -9.62
N LYS A 60 -16.98 -9.79 -9.30
CA LYS A 60 -16.81 -8.73 -10.29
C LYS A 60 -15.45 -8.82 -10.97
N LEU A 61 -14.36 -8.96 -10.19
CA LEU A 61 -13.01 -9.14 -10.73
C LEU A 61 -12.94 -10.27 -11.76
N SER A 62 -13.52 -11.43 -11.43
CA SER A 62 -13.59 -12.58 -12.35
C SER A 62 -14.40 -12.26 -13.61
N MET A 63 -15.52 -11.54 -13.47
CA MET A 63 -16.39 -11.19 -14.60
C MET A 63 -15.77 -10.21 -15.59
N VAL A 64 -14.83 -9.37 -15.17
CA VAL A 64 -14.21 -8.32 -16.01
C VAL A 64 -12.70 -8.53 -16.16
N HIS A 65 -12.20 -9.73 -15.84
CA HIS A 65 -10.77 -10.04 -15.76
C HIS A 65 -9.99 -9.64 -17.01
N ALA A 66 -10.44 -10.07 -18.19
CA ALA A 66 -9.76 -9.76 -19.46
C ALA A 66 -9.72 -8.25 -19.74
N ALA A 67 -10.83 -7.54 -19.52
CA ALA A 67 -10.91 -6.09 -19.71
C ALA A 67 -9.97 -5.34 -18.76
N LEU A 68 -9.85 -5.80 -17.51
CA LEU A 68 -8.91 -5.22 -16.54
C LEU A 68 -7.45 -5.45 -16.93
N LEU A 69 -7.11 -6.62 -17.47
CA LEU A 69 -5.74 -6.86 -17.95
C LEU A 69 -5.38 -5.97 -19.14
N ALA A 70 -6.30 -5.81 -20.11
CA ALA A 70 -6.10 -4.90 -21.24
C ALA A 70 -5.96 -3.45 -20.78
N LEU A 71 -6.82 -3.01 -19.85
CA LEU A 71 -6.76 -1.68 -19.26
C LEU A 71 -5.42 -1.42 -18.54
N LEU A 72 -4.96 -2.37 -17.72
CA LEU A 72 -3.69 -2.23 -16.98
C LEU A 72 -2.47 -2.27 -17.92
N ASP A 73 -2.49 -3.08 -18.98
CA ASP A 73 -1.43 -3.06 -20.00
C ASP A 73 -1.37 -1.69 -20.72
N LEU A 74 -2.52 -1.10 -21.04
CA LEU A 74 -2.59 0.23 -21.63
C LEU A 74 -2.11 1.33 -20.65
N ALA A 75 -2.55 1.26 -19.40
CA ALA A 75 -2.19 2.21 -18.35
C ALA A 75 -0.70 2.12 -17.96
N SER A 76 -0.08 0.95 -18.07
CA SER A 76 1.37 0.77 -17.84
C SER A 76 2.27 1.50 -18.86
N LYS A 77 1.68 1.99 -19.96
CA LYS A 77 2.35 2.74 -21.03
C LYS A 77 1.90 4.20 -21.08
N ASP A 78 1.19 4.66 -20.06
CA ASP A 78 0.69 6.03 -19.99
C ASP A 78 1.85 7.02 -19.82
N ALA A 79 1.64 8.26 -20.29
CA ALA A 79 2.63 9.32 -20.16
C ALA A 79 2.67 9.92 -18.74
N ASP A 80 1.62 9.72 -17.94
CA ASP A 80 1.58 10.11 -16.54
C ASP A 80 2.22 9.03 -15.64
N ASP A 81 3.28 9.40 -14.92
CA ASP A 81 4.06 8.49 -14.07
C ASP A 81 3.21 7.79 -13.00
N TRP A 82 2.17 8.45 -12.46
CA TRP A 82 1.31 7.84 -11.44
C TRP A 82 0.39 6.79 -12.03
N VAL A 83 -0.14 7.04 -13.23
CA VAL A 83 -0.96 6.06 -13.95
C VAL A 83 -0.13 4.82 -14.26
N GLU A 84 1.08 4.99 -14.78
CA GLU A 84 2.02 3.89 -15.04
C GLU A 84 2.36 3.11 -13.77
N THR A 85 2.76 3.80 -12.71
CA THR A 85 3.20 3.17 -11.46
C THR A 85 2.07 2.36 -10.80
N ILE A 86 0.84 2.90 -10.74
CA ILE A 86 -0.30 2.17 -10.15
C ILE A 86 -0.69 0.99 -11.04
N ALA A 87 -0.64 1.15 -12.37
CA ALA A 87 -0.94 0.06 -13.30
C ALA A 87 0.04 -1.10 -13.15
N ASP A 88 1.35 -0.81 -13.06
CA ASP A 88 2.38 -1.83 -12.85
C ASP A 88 2.21 -2.53 -11.49
N MET A 89 1.89 -1.76 -10.43
CA MET A 89 1.63 -2.31 -9.11
C MET A 89 0.40 -3.22 -9.07
N TYR A 90 -0.63 -2.93 -9.87
CA TYR A 90 -1.90 -3.67 -9.86
C TYR A 90 -2.02 -4.73 -10.96
N ARG A 91 -1.00 -4.89 -11.80
CA ARG A 91 -0.94 -5.86 -12.91
C ARG A 91 -1.45 -7.26 -12.54
N ASP A 92 -1.07 -7.75 -11.35
CA ASP A 92 -1.39 -9.10 -10.89
C ASP A 92 -2.67 -9.17 -10.02
N VAL A 93 -3.26 -8.03 -9.65
CA VAL A 93 -4.44 -7.97 -8.77
C VAL A 93 -5.66 -8.67 -9.38
N PRO A 94 -5.99 -8.51 -10.68
CA PRO A 94 -7.12 -9.22 -11.28
C PRO A 94 -7.01 -10.76 -11.16
N SER A 95 -5.79 -11.29 -11.18
CA SER A 95 -5.52 -12.74 -11.16
C SER A 95 -5.32 -13.30 -9.75
N THR A 96 -4.70 -12.53 -8.85
CA THR A 96 -4.27 -13.00 -7.53
C THR A 96 -5.12 -12.48 -6.39
N GLY A 97 -5.87 -11.39 -6.61
CA GLY A 97 -6.64 -10.68 -5.59
C GLY A 97 -5.77 -9.90 -4.58
N VAL A 98 -4.45 -9.86 -4.77
CA VAL A 98 -3.51 -9.17 -3.89
C VAL A 98 -2.53 -8.34 -4.69
N ILE A 99 -1.98 -7.30 -4.05
CA ILE A 99 -0.90 -6.52 -4.63
C ILE A 99 0.40 -7.28 -4.40
N ILE A 100 1.10 -7.60 -5.48
CA ILE A 100 2.45 -8.16 -5.42
C ILE A 100 3.41 -7.00 -5.67
N PRO A 101 4.22 -6.58 -4.69
CA PRO A 101 5.06 -5.38 -4.79
C PRO A 101 6.33 -5.65 -5.61
N VAL A 102 6.14 -6.01 -6.89
CA VAL A 102 7.22 -6.27 -7.86
C VAL A 102 7.01 -5.31 -9.03
N PHE A 103 7.90 -4.34 -9.13
CA PHE A 103 7.94 -3.42 -10.26
C PHE A 103 8.64 -4.09 -11.46
N THR A 104 8.05 -3.96 -12.64
CA THR A 104 8.63 -4.53 -13.88
C THR A 104 9.54 -3.53 -14.58
N ASN A 105 9.18 -2.24 -14.52
CA ASN A 105 9.97 -1.15 -15.07
C ASN A 105 11.02 -0.69 -14.05
N LYS A 106 12.25 -1.21 -14.19
CA LYS A 106 13.38 -0.85 -13.31
C LYS A 106 13.84 0.60 -13.48
N ASP A 107 13.51 1.22 -14.61
CA ASP A 107 13.90 2.59 -14.93
C ASP A 107 12.88 3.63 -14.45
N SER A 108 11.73 3.20 -13.91
CA SER A 108 10.68 4.08 -13.40
C SER A 108 11.15 4.91 -12.20
N HIS A 109 10.52 6.08 -12.02
CA HIS A 109 10.76 6.94 -10.85
C HIS A 109 10.45 6.20 -9.53
N PHE A 110 9.40 5.37 -9.54
CA PHE A 110 9.04 4.56 -8.38
C PHE A 110 10.12 3.54 -8.02
N ALA A 111 10.62 2.77 -9.01
CA ALA A 111 11.66 1.76 -8.79
C ALA A 111 12.95 2.38 -8.22
N LYS A 112 13.39 3.52 -8.79
CA LYS A 112 14.55 4.29 -8.29
C LYS A 112 14.34 4.78 -6.86
N THR A 113 13.15 5.27 -6.53
CA THR A 113 12.82 5.72 -5.17
C THR A 113 12.88 4.57 -4.17
N ILE A 114 12.37 3.39 -4.53
CA ILE A 114 12.46 2.19 -3.68
C ILE A 114 13.92 1.77 -3.49
N GLU A 115 14.75 1.82 -4.53
CA GLU A 115 16.18 1.52 -4.43
C GLU A 115 16.90 2.49 -3.49
N ASP A 116 16.65 3.80 -3.62
CA ASP A 116 17.24 4.82 -2.76
C ASP A 116 16.80 4.67 -1.30
N LEU A 117 15.51 4.38 -1.05
CA LEU A 117 15.00 4.05 0.28
C LEU A 117 15.65 2.80 0.85
N THR A 118 15.85 1.75 0.03
CA THR A 118 16.51 0.51 0.46
C THR A 118 17.95 0.77 0.89
N LYS A 119 18.72 1.53 0.09
CA LYS A 119 20.09 1.94 0.44
C LYS A 119 20.14 2.78 1.71
N CYS A 120 19.18 3.69 1.89
CA CYS A 120 19.06 4.52 3.08
C CYS A 120 18.81 3.66 4.34
N LEU A 121 17.83 2.75 4.27
CA LEU A 121 17.50 1.83 5.36
C LEU A 121 18.66 0.90 5.71
N GLN A 122 19.36 0.37 4.70
CA GLN A 122 20.52 -0.48 4.92
C GLN A 122 21.64 0.26 5.66
N ARG A 123 21.91 1.52 5.29
CA ARG A 123 22.88 2.36 6.00
C ARG A 123 22.50 2.57 7.47
N HIS A 124 21.23 2.88 7.74
CA HIS A 124 20.75 3.03 9.12
C HIS A 124 20.79 1.71 9.91
N LEU A 125 20.56 0.58 9.25
CA LEU A 125 20.70 -0.75 9.85
C LEU A 125 22.16 -1.02 10.25
N GLU A 126 23.10 -0.78 9.35
CA GLU A 126 24.54 -0.95 9.59
C GLU A 126 25.06 -0.05 10.71
N ASN A 127 24.50 1.16 10.85
CA ASN A 127 24.81 2.09 11.94
C ASN A 127 24.11 1.78 13.28
N GLY A 128 23.19 0.81 13.32
CA GLY A 128 22.40 0.51 14.53
C GLY A 128 21.39 1.61 14.91
N GLU A 129 20.94 2.40 13.93
CA GLU A 129 20.06 3.56 14.15
C GLU A 129 18.56 3.20 14.11
N LEU A 130 18.22 1.97 13.70
CA LEU A 130 16.84 1.49 13.62
C LEU A 130 16.32 1.10 15.01
N LYS A 131 15.53 1.98 15.62
CA LYS A 131 15.01 1.82 17.01
C LYS A 131 13.49 1.63 17.11
N LEU A 132 12.77 1.71 15.99
CA LEU A 132 11.32 1.63 15.97
C LEU A 132 10.87 0.18 15.81
N ALA A 133 9.97 -0.26 16.69
CA ALA A 133 9.29 -1.55 16.57
C ALA A 133 7.92 -1.35 15.90
N PRO A 134 7.41 -2.35 15.15
CA PRO A 134 6.06 -2.32 14.59
C PRO A 134 4.97 -2.25 15.67
N GLU A 135 3.78 -1.73 15.34
CA GLU A 135 2.67 -1.57 16.30
C GLU A 135 2.27 -2.87 17.00
N GLY A 136 2.38 -4.01 16.32
CA GLY A 136 2.06 -5.34 16.88
C GLY A 136 3.05 -5.83 17.95
N TYR A 137 4.21 -5.20 18.10
CA TYR A 137 5.26 -5.63 19.02
C TYR A 137 4.81 -5.60 20.49
N SER A 138 3.99 -4.63 20.88
CA SER A 138 3.54 -4.45 22.28
C SER A 138 2.40 -5.40 22.68
N ILE A 139 1.78 -6.10 21.71
CA ILE A 139 0.58 -6.90 21.92
C ILE A 139 0.92 -8.39 22.05
N VAL A 140 2.06 -8.81 21.52
CA VAL A 140 2.47 -10.23 21.49
C VAL A 140 3.54 -10.56 22.53
N SER A 141 3.69 -11.84 22.81
CA SER A 141 4.70 -12.33 23.77
C SER A 141 6.14 -12.05 23.31
N ASN A 142 7.05 -11.92 24.27
CA ASN A 142 8.49 -11.77 24.00
C ASN A 142 9.07 -12.89 23.13
N SER A 143 8.58 -14.12 23.25
CA SER A 143 9.00 -15.25 22.42
C SER A 143 8.58 -15.07 20.95
N VAL A 144 7.37 -14.56 20.70
CA VAL A 144 6.90 -14.27 19.32
C VAL A 144 7.69 -13.11 18.74
N ASN A 145 7.88 -12.03 19.50
CA ASN A 145 8.70 -10.91 19.07
C ASN A 145 10.13 -11.35 18.72
N LYS A 146 10.74 -12.20 19.57
CA LYS A 146 12.08 -12.72 19.32
C LYS A 146 12.17 -13.57 18.06
N ALA A 147 11.14 -14.37 17.77
CA ALA A 147 11.08 -15.18 16.57
C ALA A 147 10.88 -14.35 15.28
N SER A 148 10.05 -13.30 15.35
CA SER A 148 9.72 -12.46 14.18
C SER A 148 10.72 -11.36 13.89
N PHE A 149 11.26 -10.72 14.92
CA PHE A 149 12.06 -9.49 14.82
C PHE A 149 13.48 -9.64 15.39
N GLY A 150 13.81 -10.79 15.96
CA GLY A 150 15.10 -11.01 16.62
C GLY A 150 15.13 -10.49 18.07
N PRO A 151 16.31 -10.49 18.70
CA PRO A 151 16.42 -10.08 20.09
C PRO A 151 16.01 -8.62 20.30
N PRO A 152 15.41 -8.27 21.46
CA PRO A 152 15.08 -6.89 21.76
C PRO A 152 16.36 -6.03 21.82
N PRO A 153 16.27 -4.74 21.44
CA PRO A 153 17.40 -3.85 21.53
C PRO A 153 17.88 -3.71 22.98
N GLU A 154 19.19 -3.62 23.17
CA GLU A 154 19.76 -3.39 24.50
C GLU A 154 19.37 -2.00 25.01
N THR A 155 19.00 -1.92 26.29
CA THR A 155 18.67 -0.65 26.92
C THR A 155 19.95 0.07 27.33
N GLU A 156 20.11 1.31 26.85
CA GLU A 156 21.24 2.15 27.22
C GLU A 156 21.15 2.54 28.70
N LYS A 157 22.18 2.21 29.48
CA LYS A 157 22.24 2.56 30.90
C LYS A 157 22.73 3.99 31.08
N CYS A 158 21.82 4.95 31.03
CA CYS A 158 22.18 6.37 31.19
C CYS A 158 22.68 6.73 32.60
N PHE A 159 22.30 5.98 33.63
CA PHE A 159 22.74 6.20 35.00
C PHE A 159 22.58 4.93 35.86
N VAL A 160 23.22 4.94 37.04
CA VAL A 160 23.15 3.84 38.02
C VAL A 160 22.23 4.24 39.17
N LEU A 161 21.17 3.47 39.40
CA LEU A 161 20.26 3.67 40.52
C LEU A 161 20.92 3.24 41.84
N ARG A 162 21.10 4.19 42.77
CA ARG A 162 21.66 3.93 44.11
C ARG A 162 20.66 3.32 45.09
N LYS A 163 19.36 3.56 44.88
CA LYS A 163 18.26 3.05 45.71
C LYS A 163 17.10 2.64 44.80
N LYS A 164 16.34 1.62 45.22
CA LYS A 164 15.12 1.20 44.51
C LYS A 164 14.07 2.33 44.54
N PRO A 165 13.26 2.48 43.48
CA PRO A 165 12.22 3.50 43.43
C PRO A 165 11.11 3.22 44.46
N LYS A 166 10.35 4.25 44.83
CA LYS A 166 9.22 4.12 45.77
C LYS A 166 8.16 3.11 45.31
N SER A 167 8.00 2.93 44.00
CA SER A 167 7.11 1.93 43.39
C SER A 167 7.45 0.49 43.79
N PHE A 168 8.72 0.20 44.12
CA PHE A 168 9.13 -1.13 44.60
C PHE A 168 8.48 -1.48 45.95
N ASN A 169 8.45 -0.52 46.89
CA ASN A 169 7.80 -0.73 48.19
C ASN A 169 6.28 -0.85 48.03
N LEU A 170 5.70 0.01 47.19
CA LEU A 170 4.26 -0.03 46.87
C LEU A 170 3.83 -1.40 46.32
N MET A 171 4.59 -1.98 45.40
CA MET A 171 4.31 -3.30 44.85
C MET A 171 4.35 -4.40 45.93
N ASN A 172 5.32 -4.36 46.83
CA ASN A 172 5.41 -5.33 47.93
C ASN A 172 4.23 -5.21 48.90
N ASP A 173 3.78 -3.99 49.19
CA ASP A 173 2.63 -3.75 50.06
C ASP A 173 1.33 -4.26 49.41
N MET A 174 1.20 -4.18 48.09
CA MET A 174 0.07 -4.73 47.35
C MET A 174 0.03 -6.27 47.33
N ILE A 175 1.19 -6.94 47.27
CA ILE A 175 1.27 -8.42 47.26
C ILE A 175 1.02 -9.02 48.65
N LYS A 176 1.34 -8.28 49.71
CA LYS A 176 1.16 -8.72 51.10
C LYS A 176 -0.26 -8.55 51.63
N ARG A 177 -1.09 -7.77 50.95
CA ARG A 177 -2.53 -7.65 51.24
C ARG A 177 -3.29 -8.78 50.57
#